data_AF-A0A7X8HLH3-F1
#
_entry.id   AF-A0A7X8HLH3-F1
#
_cell.length_a   1.000
_cell.length_b   1.000
_cell.length_c   1.000
_cell.angle_alpha   90.00
_cell.angle_beta   90.00
_cell.angle_gamma   90.00
#
_symmetry.space_group_name_H-M   'P 1'
#
loop_
_entity.id
_entity.type
_entity.pdbx_description
1 polymer ?
#
loop_
_entity_poly.entity_id
_entity_poly.type
_entity_poly.pdbx_seq_one_letter_code
_entity_poly.pdbx_strand_id
1 'polypeptide(L)'
;LKTVKVSSSQIKLIGYLLDDRSYGYLYHKDFKYNNKVNEIKNVLVEIPFNNGNCLIEIYNTTTGEVEETLKMEVLNEKVSFKVNILSDKAFIAIQL
;
A
#
# COMPACT_ATOMS: atom_id res chain seq x y z
N LEU A 1 -10.43 0.08 -16.42
CA LEU A 1 -10.52 -0.36 -15.01
C LEU A 1 -9.43 0.35 -14.23
N LYS A 2 -9.78 1.08 -13.17
CA LYS A 2 -8.80 1.67 -12.24
C LYS A 2 -8.20 0.52 -11.43
N THR A 3 -6.87 0.46 -11.31
CA THR A 3 -6.17 -0.63 -10.61
C THR A 3 -4.97 -0.08 -9.85
N VAL A 4 -4.73 -0.60 -8.65
CA VAL A 4 -3.55 -0.27 -7.86
C VAL A 4 -2.32 -0.95 -8.46
N LYS A 5 -1.21 -0.21 -8.58
CA LYS A 5 0.05 -0.72 -9.13
C LYS A 5 1.11 -0.82 -8.04
N VAL A 6 1.96 -1.83 -8.15
CA VAL A 6 3.11 -2.05 -7.25
C VAL A 6 4.35 -2.25 -8.11
N SER A 7 5.45 -1.58 -7.80
CA SER A 7 6.66 -1.57 -8.65
C SER A 7 7.53 -2.83 -8.56
N SER A 8 7.27 -3.75 -7.62
CA SER A 8 8.08 -4.96 -7.43
C SER A 8 7.34 -6.22 -7.86
N SER A 9 7.98 -7.04 -8.69
CA SER A 9 7.45 -8.34 -9.12
C SER A 9 7.46 -9.42 -8.03
N GLN A 10 8.12 -9.14 -6.90
CA GLN A 10 8.15 -10.00 -5.71
C GLN A 10 7.04 -9.65 -4.73
N ILE A 11 6.45 -8.46 -4.85
CA ILE A 11 5.35 -8.02 -3.99
C ILE A 11 4.03 -8.22 -4.73
N LYS A 12 3.03 -8.70 -4.00
CA LYS A 12 1.66 -8.83 -4.47
C LYS A 12 0.75 -8.00 -3.59
N LEU A 13 -0.41 -7.67 -4.16
CA LEU A 13 -1.42 -6.85 -3.53
C LEU A 13 -2.78 -7.54 -3.64
N ILE A 14 -3.51 -7.56 -2.54
CA ILE A 14 -4.95 -7.84 -2.49
C ILE A 14 -5.63 -6.61 -1.90
N GLY A 15 -6.80 -6.25 -2.39
CA GLY A 15 -7.49 -5.08 -1.90
C GLY A 15 -8.76 -4.74 -2.64
N TYR A 16 -9.38 -3.65 -2.19
CA TYR A 16 -10.60 -3.09 -2.74
C TYR A 16 -10.43 -1.60 -2.96
N LEU A 17 -10.97 -1.11 -4.06
CA LEU A 17 -11.05 0.31 -4.37
C LEU A 17 -12.52 0.74 -4.30
N LEU A 18 -12.79 1.69 -3.42
CA LEU A 18 -14.05 2.42 -3.31
C LEU A 18 -13.82 3.85 -3.84
N ASP A 19 -14.90 4.63 -3.96
CA ASP A 19 -14.82 5.98 -4.52
C ASP A 19 -13.99 6.95 -3.66
N ASP A 20 -14.07 6.81 -2.33
CA ASP A 20 -13.38 7.67 -1.36
C ASP A 20 -12.24 6.96 -0.62
N ARG A 21 -12.09 5.63 -0.81
CA ARG A 21 -11.16 4.82 -0.01
C ARG A 21 -10.54 3.69 -0.81
N SER A 22 -9.33 3.32 -0.42
CA SER A 22 -8.64 2.12 -0.90
C SER A 22 -8.14 1.33 0.30
N TYR A 23 -8.43 0.02 0.31
CA TYR A 23 -7.94 -0.91 1.31
C TYR A 23 -6.98 -1.88 0.61
N GLY A 24 -5.76 -2.01 1.13
CA GLY A 24 -4.76 -2.87 0.51
C GLY A 24 -3.97 -3.69 1.52
N TYR A 25 -3.58 -4.88 1.07
CA TYR A 25 -2.68 -5.79 1.77
C TYR A 25 -1.54 -6.14 0.84
N LEU A 26 -0.33 -5.79 1.25
CA LEU A 26 0.92 -5.99 0.54
C LEU A 26 1.68 -7.15 1.18
N TYR A 27 2.07 -8.13 0.37
CA TYR A 27 2.78 -9.30 0.84
C TYR A 27 3.87 -9.73 -0.14
N HIS A 28 4.88 -10.39 0.38
CA HIS A 28 5.91 -11.00 -0.44
C HIS A 28 5.39 -12.32 -1.05
N LYS A 29 5.44 -12.48 -2.38
CA LYS A 29 4.83 -13.65 -3.06
C LYS A 29 5.42 -14.99 -2.64
N ASP A 30 6.69 -14.98 -2.22
CA ASP A 30 7.42 -16.16 -1.77
C ASP A 30 7.36 -16.35 -0.24
N PHE A 31 6.60 -15.50 0.47
CA PHE A 31 6.38 -15.65 1.89
C PHE A 31 5.63 -16.96 2.16
N LYS A 32 6.16 -17.74 3.09
CA LYS A 32 5.54 -18.96 3.62
C LYS A 32 5.79 -18.96 5.11
N TYR A 33 4.92 -19.60 5.87
CA TYR A 33 5.02 -19.64 7.34
C TYR A 33 6.43 -20.01 7.86
N ASN A 34 7.15 -20.90 7.18
CA ASN A 34 8.50 -21.35 7.57
C ASN A 34 9.64 -20.74 6.73
N ASN A 35 9.36 -19.75 5.89
CA ASN A 35 10.36 -19.14 5.01
C ASN A 35 10.53 -17.65 5.32
N LYS A 36 11.74 -17.27 5.73
CA LYS A 36 12.09 -15.85 5.88
C LYS A 36 12.40 -15.25 4.52
N VAL A 37 11.80 -14.11 4.23
CA VAL A 37 12.08 -13.32 3.03
C VAL A 37 12.98 -12.15 3.40
N ASN A 38 13.76 -11.67 2.43
CA ASN A 38 14.55 -10.45 2.62
C ASN A 38 13.65 -9.22 2.51
N GLU A 39 14.02 -8.16 3.22
CA GLU A 39 13.35 -6.86 3.09
C GLU A 39 13.50 -6.33 1.65
N ILE A 40 12.38 -5.91 1.06
CA ILE A 40 12.35 -5.15 -0.18
C ILE A 40 12.11 -3.68 0.16
N LYS A 41 13.07 -2.83 -0.19
CA LYS A 41 13.04 -1.40 0.11
C LYS A 41 12.38 -0.59 -1.00
N ASN A 42 11.77 0.53 -0.63
CA ASN A 42 11.24 1.54 -1.56
C ASN A 42 10.24 0.98 -2.59
N VAL A 43 9.39 0.04 -2.18
CA VAL A 43 8.32 -0.50 -3.02
C VAL A 43 7.34 0.63 -3.28
N LEU A 44 7.19 1.02 -4.55
CA LEU A 44 6.27 2.08 -4.97
C LEU A 44 4.88 1.47 -5.13
N VAL A 45 3.91 2.07 -4.45
CA VAL A 45 2.49 1.75 -4.57
C VAL A 45 1.80 2.96 -5.20
N GLU A 46 1.09 2.75 -6.31
CA GLU A 46 0.30 3.78 -6.97
C GLU A 46 -1.18 3.42 -6.88
N ILE A 47 -1.98 4.30 -6.26
CA ILE A 47 -3.42 4.14 -6.10
C ILE A 47 -4.11 5.19 -6.98
N PRO A 48 -5.06 4.78 -7.83
CA PRO A 48 -5.88 5.72 -8.58
C PRO A 48 -6.86 6.42 -7.63
N PHE A 49 -6.83 7.75 -7.61
CA PHE A 49 -7.72 8.59 -6.80
C PHE A 49 -8.12 9.84 -7.57
N ASN A 50 -9.07 10.62 -7.07
CA ASN A 50 -9.41 11.89 -7.70
C ASN A 50 -8.42 12.97 -7.23
N ASN A 51 -8.18 13.99 -8.05
CA ASN A 51 -7.32 15.11 -7.64
C ASN A 51 -7.87 15.74 -6.33
N GLY A 52 -6.97 16.15 -5.44
CA GLY A 52 -7.35 16.64 -4.12
C GLY A 52 -6.35 16.19 -3.05
N ASN A 53 -6.82 15.96 -1.83
CA ASN A 53 -5.95 15.51 -0.74
C ASN A 53 -6.27 14.06 -0.36
N CYS A 54 -5.24 13.34 0.08
CA CYS A 54 -5.33 11.96 0.51
C CYS A 54 -4.59 11.77 1.83
N LEU A 55 -5.17 10.96 2.71
CA LEU A 55 -4.50 10.39 3.88
C LEU A 55 -4.19 8.93 3.59
N ILE A 56 -2.97 8.48 3.89
CA ILE A 56 -2.57 7.08 3.79
C ILE A 56 -2.06 6.64 5.15
N GLU A 57 -2.60 5.54 5.67
CA GLU A 57 -2.15 4.92 6.89
C GLU A 57 -1.62 3.53 6.56
N ILE A 58 -0.42 3.22 7.04
CA ILE A 58 0.23 1.92 6.86
C ILE A 58 0.27 1.23 8.22
N TYR A 59 -0.11 -0.03 8.23
CA TYR A 59 -0.35 -0.81 9.44
C TYR A 59 0.56 -2.02 9.51
N ASN A 60 1.02 -2.31 10.72
CA ASN A 60 1.58 -3.59 11.07
C ASN A 60 0.49 -4.66 11.07
N THR A 61 0.61 -5.67 10.22
CA THR A 61 -0.44 -6.70 10.07
C THR A 61 -0.48 -7.70 11.22
N THR A 62 0.54 -7.71 12.09
CA THR A 62 0.60 -8.58 13.27
C THR A 62 0.01 -7.90 14.49
N THR A 63 0.33 -6.62 14.74
CA THR A 63 -0.12 -5.89 15.93
C THR A 63 -1.37 -5.05 15.68
N GLY A 64 -1.64 -4.68 14.43
CA GLY A 64 -2.71 -3.73 14.07
C GLY A 64 -2.35 -2.27 14.31
N GLU A 65 -1.13 -1.97 14.77
CA GLU A 65 -0.67 -0.61 15.02
C GLU A 65 -0.37 0.14 13.71
N VAL A 66 -0.63 1.44 13.68
CA VAL A 66 -0.22 2.32 12.59
C VAL A 66 1.29 2.52 12.68
N GLU A 67 2.01 2.09 11.63
CA GLU A 67 3.45 2.29 11.52
C GLU A 67 3.79 3.63 10.89
N GLU A 68 2.95 4.11 9.96
CA GLU A 68 3.18 5.35 9.23
C GLU A 68 1.87 6.00 8.80
N THR A 69 1.84 7.34 8.82
CA THR A 69 0.73 8.15 8.32
C THR A 69 1.27 9.21 7.36
N LEU A 70 0.76 9.22 6.13
CA LEU A 70 1.16 10.14 5.07
C LEU A 70 -0.03 11.02 4.68
N LYS A 71 0.19 12.33 4.59
CA LYS A 71 -0.75 13.28 3.98
C LYS A 71 -0.17 13.72 2.65
N MET A 72 -0.93 13.53 1.57
CA MET A 72 -0.44 13.72 0.20
C MET A 72 -1.46 14.47 -0.63
N GLU A 73 -0.97 15.31 -1.54
CA GLU A 73 -1.77 15.85 -2.63
C GLU A 73 -1.83 14.81 -3.76
N VAL A 74 -3.03 14.60 -4.29
CA VAL A 74 -3.31 13.75 -5.45
C VAL A 74 -3.28 14.62 -6.69
N LEU A 75 -2.31 14.35 -7.56
CA LEU A 75 -2.15 15.01 -8.85
C LEU A 75 -2.22 13.97 -9.97
N ASN A 76 -2.83 14.34 -11.09
CA ASN A 76 -3.02 13.45 -12.24
C ASN A 76 -3.77 12.16 -11.90
N GLU A 77 -4.78 12.26 -11.04
CA GLU A 77 -5.68 11.18 -10.64
C GLU A 77 -4.98 9.95 -10.02
N LYS A 78 -3.83 10.17 -9.37
CA LYS A 78 -3.11 9.12 -8.67
C LYS A 78 -2.34 9.64 -7.46
N VAL A 79 -2.27 8.81 -6.43
CA VAL A 79 -1.37 9.00 -5.30
C VAL A 79 -0.32 7.89 -5.31
N SER A 80 0.92 8.25 -4.97
CA SER A 80 2.05 7.33 -5.01
C SER A 80 2.85 7.43 -3.73
N PHE A 81 3.07 6.31 -3.04
CA PHE A 81 3.88 6.26 -1.84
C PHE A 81 4.87 5.10 -1.88
N LYS A 82 5.92 5.18 -1.07
CA LYS A 82 6.95 4.14 -0.94
C LYS A 82 6.84 3.47 0.40
N VAL A 83 7.01 2.16 0.43
CA VAL A 83 7.00 1.36 1.66
C VAL A 83 8.12 0.32 1.61
N ASN A 84 8.70 0.02 2.77
CA ASN A 84 9.63 -1.10 2.93
C ASN A 84 8.87 -2.33 3.42
N ILE A 85 9.13 -3.49 2.80
CA ILE A 85 8.38 -4.72 3.06
C ILE A 85 9.36 -5.82 3.46
N LEU A 86 9.41 -6.09 4.77
CA LEU A 86 10.04 -7.28 5.37
C LEU A 86 9.00 -8.32 5.78
N SER A 87 7.87 -7.84 6.28
CA SER A 87 6.66 -8.59 6.60
C SER A 87 5.47 -7.93 5.91
N ASP A 88 4.35 -8.65 5.86
CA ASP A 88 3.14 -8.15 5.23
C ASP A 88 2.68 -6.83 5.85
N LYS A 89 2.20 -5.92 5.02
CA LYS A 89 1.73 -4.59 5.40
C LYS A 89 0.30 -4.40 4.94
N ALA A 90 -0.53 -3.79 5.78
CA ALA A 90 -1.84 -3.30 5.35
C ALA A 90 -1.74 -1.80 5.15
N PHE A 91 -2.55 -1.26 4.26
CA PHE A 91 -2.74 0.18 4.15
C PHE A 91 -4.21 0.53 3.94
N ILE A 92 -4.57 1.71 4.42
CA ILE A 92 -5.84 2.37 4.12
C ILE A 92 -5.48 3.73 3.52
N ALA A 93 -5.99 4.00 2.33
CA ALA A 93 -5.91 5.32 1.71
C ALA A 93 -7.30 5.94 1.67
N ILE A 94 -7.42 7.21 2.05
CA ILE A 94 -8.68 7.92 2.24
C ILE A 94 -8.59 9.25 1.49
N GLN A 95 -9.49 9.45 0.55
CA GLN A 95 -9.71 10.75 -0.11
C GLN A 95 -10.35 11.71 0.90
N LEU A 96 -9.79 12.91 1.02
CA LEU A 96 -10.29 14.00 1.87
C LEU A 96 -11.10 15.03 1.07
#